data_AF-A0A7Y6CUN1-F1
#
_entry.id   AF-A0A7Y6CUN1-F1
#
_cell.length_a   1.000
_cell.length_b   1.000
_cell.length_c   1.000
_cell.angle_alpha   90.00
_cell.angle_beta   90.00
_cell.angle_gamma   90.00
#
_symmetry.space_group_name_H-M   'P 1'
#
loop_
_entity.id
_entity.type
_entity.pdbx_description
1 polymer ?
#
loop_
_entity_poly.entity_id
_entity_poly.type
_entity_poly.pdbx_seq_one_letter_code
_entity_poly.pdbx_strand_id
1 'polypeptide(L)' 'MSWPWIVLLVLAAAVVLGAEWARVGKVMGSEARRQRERRRRKASFRVIRSEEEEFAESVQRDLAELPTIEEKDRR' A
#
# COMPACT_ATOMS: atom_id res chain seq x y z
N MET A 1 -20.68 -34.68 31.04
CA MET A 1 -20.94 -33.35 31.63
C MET A 1 -20.10 -32.20 31.02
N SER A 2 -19.07 -32.44 30.20
CA SER A 2 -18.24 -31.39 29.57
C SER A 2 -18.62 -31.03 28.12
N TRP A 3 -19.49 -31.80 27.47
CA TRP A 3 -19.90 -31.59 26.08
C TRP A 3 -20.39 -30.16 25.75
N PRO A 4 -21.30 -29.54 26.53
CA PRO A 4 -21.79 -28.20 26.18
C PRO A 4 -20.68 -27.14 26.21
N TRP A 5 -19.71 -27.28 27.12
CA TRP A 5 -18.56 -26.38 27.21
C TRP A 5 -17.62 -26.51 26.01
N ILE A 6 -17.43 -27.72 25.50
CA ILE A 6 -16.63 -27.96 24.28
C ILE A 6 -17.31 -27.30 23.08
N VAL A 7 -18.63 -27.46 22.95
CA VAL A 7 -19.40 -26.82 21.86
C VAL A 7 -19.28 -25.30 21.94
N LEU A 8 -19.44 -24.71 23.13
CA LEU A 8 -19.29 -23.26 23.33
C LEU A 8 -17.88 -22.77 22.98
N LEU A 9 -16.84 -23.52 23.35
CA LEU A 9 -15.45 -23.19 23.01
C LEU A 9 -15.21 -23.19 21.50
N VAL A 10 -15.70 -24.21 20.80
CA VAL A 10 -15.57 -24.29 19.33
C VAL A 10 -16.30 -23.13 18.67
N LEU A 11 -17.49 -22.80 19.14
CA LEU A 11 -18.30 -21.71 18.59
C LEU A 11 -17.64 -20.34 18.83
N ALA A 12 -17.09 -20.12 20.03
CA ALA A 12 -16.31 -18.93 20.34
C ALA A 12 -15.05 -18.82 19.46
N ALA A 13 -14.30 -19.92 19.29
CA ALA A 13 -13.14 -19.96 18.41
C ALA A 13 -13.52 -19.65 16.95
N ALA A 14 -14.64 -20.18 16.46
CA ALA A 14 -15.13 -19.91 15.11
C ALA A 14 -15.49 -18.42 14.92
N VAL A 15 -16.12 -17.79 15.90
CA VAL A 15 -16.44 -16.35 15.87
C VAL A 15 -15.16 -15.50 15.84
N VAL A 16 -14.17 -15.84 16.67
CA VAL A 16 -12.88 -15.13 16.71
C VAL A 16 -12.12 -15.29 15.39
N LEU A 17 -12.05 -16.51 14.84
CA LEU A 17 -11.44 -16.75 13.53
C LEU A 17 -12.18 -15.96 12.44
N GLY A 18 -13.51 -15.98 12.45
CA GLY A 18 -14.42 -15.21 11.59
C GLY A 18 -14.19 -13.70 11.63
N ALA A 19 -14.06 -13.13 12.82
CA ALA A 19 -13.91 -11.69 12.99
C ALA A 19 -12.47 -11.23 12.72
N GLU A 20 -11.47 -12.03 13.11
CA GLU A 20 -10.07 -11.66 13.06
C GLU A 20 -9.28 -12.33 11.92
N TRP A 21 -9.93 -12.86 10.86
CA TRP A 21 -9.24 -13.49 9.71
C TRP A 21 -8.05 -12.67 9.18
N ALA A 22 -8.19 -11.34 9.10
CA ALA A 22 -7.13 -10.43 8.64
C ALA A 22 -5.95 -10.29 9.63
N ARG A 23 -6.14 -10.63 10.90
CA ARG A 23 -5.12 -10.57 11.96
C ARG A 23 -4.51 -11.95 12.20
N VAL A 24 -5.32 -13.00 12.16
CA VAL A 24 -4.88 -14.41 12.23
C VAL A 24 -3.97 -14.75 11.05
N GLY A 25 -4.27 -14.24 9.84
CA GLY A 25 -3.43 -14.40 8.66
C GLY A 25 -2.00 -13.86 8.83
N LYS A 26 -1.81 -12.77 9.59
CA LYS A 26 -0.49 -12.20 9.91
C LYS A 26 0.35 -13.13 10.79
N VAL A 27 -0.26 -13.82 11.75
CA VAL A 27 0.41 -14.70 12.70
C VAL A 27 0.69 -16.07 12.09
N MET A 28 -0.20 -16.56 11.21
CA MET A 28 -0.09 -17.87 10.54
C MET A 28 0.97 -17.94 9.43
N GLY A 29 1.91 -16.98 9.34
CA GLY A 29 3.10 -17.00 8.47
C GLY A 29 2.84 -16.98 6.94
N SER A 30 1.63 -17.30 6.52
CA SER A 30 1.20 -17.36 5.12
C SER A 30 1.20 -15.96 4.49
N GLU A 31 0.85 -14.92 5.25
CA GLU A 31 0.94 -13.54 4.79
C GLU A 31 2.36 -13.06 4.58
N ALA A 32 3.31 -13.44 5.45
CA ALA A 32 4.73 -13.09 5.27
C ALA A 32 5.30 -13.73 4.00
N ARG A 33 4.97 -15.00 3.74
CA ARG A 33 5.34 -15.68 2.48
C ARG A 33 4.68 -15.01 1.28
N ARG A 34 3.38 -14.72 1.35
CA ARG A 34 2.63 -14.07 0.28
C ARG A 34 3.14 -12.64 -0.01
N GLN A 35 3.57 -11.92 1.02
CA GLN A 35 4.16 -10.59 0.88
C GLN A 35 5.55 -10.64 0.24
N ARG A 36 6.37 -11.63 0.59
CA ARG A 36 7.69 -11.86 -0.06
C ARG A 36 7.53 -12.20 -1.55
N GLU A 37 6.61 -13.08 -1.90
CA GLU A 37 6.31 -13.41 -3.30
C GLU A 37 5.73 -12.21 -4.06
N ARG A 38 4.88 -11.40 -3.43
CA ARG A 38 4.38 -10.14 -4.02
C ARG A 38 5.50 -9.13 -4.23
N ARG A 39 6.41 -8.97 -3.27
CA ARG A 39 7.58 -8.10 -3.40
C ARG A 39 8.50 -8.57 -4.54
N ARG A 40 8.79 -9.86 -4.63
CA ARG A 40 9.59 -10.43 -5.76
C ARG A 40 8.93 -10.18 -7.12
N ARG A 41 7.61 -10.39 -7.22
CA ARG A 41 6.87 -10.11 -8.46
C ARG A 41 6.83 -8.63 -8.81
N LYS A 42 6.64 -7.75 -7.82
CA LYS A 42 6.60 -6.30 -8.04
C LYS A 42 7.99 -5.68 -8.22
N ALA A 43 9.07 -6.37 -7.89
CA ALA A 43 10.43 -5.86 -8.06
C ALA A 43 10.79 -5.64 -9.53
N SER A 44 10.17 -6.39 -10.45
CA SER A 44 10.33 -6.20 -11.89
C SER A 44 9.36 -5.19 -12.48
N PHE A 45 8.47 -4.60 -11.68
CA PHE A 45 7.51 -3.62 -12.19
C PHE A 45 8.20 -2.28 -12.30
N ARG A 46 8.10 -1.68 -13.49
CA ARG A 46 8.52 -0.30 -13.73
C ARG A 46 7.28 0.59 -13.63
N VAL A 47 7.43 1.76 -13.02
CA VAL A 47 6.37 2.77 -13.01
C VAL A 47 6.20 3.28 -14.44
N ILE A 48 5.00 3.13 -14.98
CA ILE A 48 4.59 3.76 -16.24
C ILE A 48 3.94 5.07 -15.83
N ARG A 49 4.58 6.20 -16.15
CA ARG A 49 4.01 7.53 -15.95
C ARG A 49 3.01 7.81 -17.07
N SER A 50 1.97 8.57 -16.77
CA SER A 50 1.07 9.05 -17.81
C SER A 50 1.78 10.12 -18.65
N GLU A 51 1.30 10.33 -19.88
CA GLU A 51 1.82 11.41 -20.75
C GLU A 51 1.70 12.79 -20.08
N GLU A 52 0.64 12.99 -19.28
CA GLU A 52 0.42 14.24 -18.53
C GLU A 52 1.46 14.44 -17.42
N GLU A 53 1.85 13.39 -16.70
CA GLU A 53 2.89 13.46 -15.67
C GLU A 53 4.27 13.77 -16.26
N GLU A 54 4.60 13.17 -17.41
CA GLU A 54 5.86 13.42 -18.12
C GLU A 54 5.91 14.86 -18.67
N PHE A 55 4.80 15.34 -19.25
CA PHE A 55 4.68 16.73 -19.70
C PHE A 55 4.83 17.73 -18.55
N ALA A 56 4.15 17.50 -17.43
CA ALA A 56 4.23 18.37 -16.26
C ALA A 56 5.66 18.44 -15.69
N GLU A 57 6.38 17.31 -15.63
CA GLU A 57 7.77 17.28 -15.19
C GLU A 57 8.71 18.02 -16.17
N SER A 58 8.50 17.86 -17.48
CA SER A 58 9.25 18.60 -18.50
C SER A 58 9.03 20.11 -18.37
N VAL A 59 7.78 20.54 -18.25
CA VAL A 59 7.45 21.96 -18.08
C VAL A 59 8.06 22.52 -16.80
N GLN A 60 8.00 21.77 -15.68
CA GLN A 60 8.63 22.21 -14.44
C GLN A 60 10.15 22.36 -14.56
N ARG A 61 10.81 21.45 -15.28
CA ARG A 61 12.24 21.57 -15.57
C ARG A 61 12.55 22.83 -16.37
N ASP A 62 11.78 23.10 -17.42
CA ASP A 62 11.96 24.29 -18.26
C ASP A 62 11.68 25.58 -17.48
N LEU A 63 10.60 25.60 -16.68
CA LEU A 63 10.26 26.74 -15.82
C LEU A 63 11.34 27.03 -14.77
N ALA A 64 12.02 26.00 -14.26
CA ALA A 64 13.10 26.16 -13.28
C ALA A 64 14.37 26.78 -13.90
N GLU A 65 14.54 26.68 -15.22
CA GLU A 65 15.66 27.28 -15.95
C GLU A 65 15.37 28.71 -16.42
N LEU A 66 14.11 29.15 -16.33
CA LEU A 66 13.74 30.50 -16.76
C LEU A 66 14.40 31.57 -15.87
N PRO A 67 14.96 32.63 -16.47
CA PRO A 67 15.44 33.77 -15.71
C PRO A 67 14.27 34.45 -15.01
N THR A 68 14.38 34.61 -13.69
CA THR A 68 13.43 35.41 -12.92
C THR A 68 13.64 36.87 -13.26
N ILE A 69 12.58 37.57 -13.68
CA ILE A 69 12.63 39.02 -13.90
C ILE A 69 12.73 39.68 -12.51
N GLU A 70 13.76 40.50 -12.28
CA GLU A 70 13.76 41.37 -11.10
C GLU A 70 12.55 42.31 -11.20
N GLU A 71 11.66 42.31 -10.20
CA GLU A 71 10.58 43.29 -10.07
C GLU A 71 11.18 44.68 -9.85
N LYS A 72 11.73 45.28 -10.90
CA LYS A 72 12.38 46.58 -10.86
C LYS A 72 11.98 47.42 -12.05
N ASP A 73 10.68 47.68 -12.16
CA ASP A 73 10.20 48.98 -12.63
C ASP A 73 8.72 49.22 -12.28
N ARG A 74 8.44 49.39 -10.99
CA ARG A 74 7.22 50.05 -10.52
C ARG A 74 7.62 51.27 -9.70
N ARG A 75 8.18 52.29 -10.34
CA ARG A 75 8.21 53.65 -9.80
C ARG A 75 8.28 54.72 -10.86
#